data_AF-G4RC85-F1
#
_entry.id   AF-G4RC85-F1
#
_cell.length_a   1.000
_cell.length_b   1.000
_cell.length_c   1.000
_cell.angle_alpha   90.00
_cell.angle_beta   90.00
_cell.angle_gamma   90.00
#
_symmetry.space_group_name_H-M   'P 1'
#
loop_
_entity.id
_entity.type
_entity.pdbx_description
1 polymer ?
#
loop_
_entity_poly.entity_id
_entity_poly.type
_entity_poly.pdbx_seq_one_letter_code
_entity_poly.pdbx_strand_id
1 'polypeptide(L)' 'MKLIRHQLGLSTLQLGRAIGYTGAENTVSVTIRRYESGQREIPPWIGRLLLMFERHGVPPDFLPPYMEMKP' A
#
# COMPACT_ATOMS: atom_id res chain seq x y z
N MET A 1 6.15 2.24 -6.84
CA MET A 1 5.27 1.66 -5.78
C MET A 1 5.74 0.28 -5.33
N LYS A 2 5.88 -0.71 -6.22
CA LYS A 2 6.28 -2.08 -5.85
C LYS A 2 7.53 -2.14 -4.96
N LEU A 3 8.59 -1.43 -5.35
CA LEU A 3 9.83 -1.36 -4.56
C LEU A 3 9.58 -0.84 -3.13
N ILE A 4 8.93 0.32 -3.00
CA ILE A 4 8.57 0.94 -1.71
C ILE A 4 7.74 -0.03 -0.86
N ARG A 5 6.75 -0.72 -1.45
CA ARG A 5 5.93 -1.70 -0.72
C ARG A 5 6.77 -2.80 -0.10
N HIS A 6 7.72 -3.36 -0.86
CA HIS A 6 8.59 -4.42 -0.39
C HIS A 6 9.59 -3.93 0.67
N GLN A 7 10.15 -2.73 0.51
CA GLN A 7 11.03 -2.13 1.53
C GLN A 7 10.31 -1.89 2.85
N LEU A 8 9.04 -1.51 2.80
CA LEU A 8 8.20 -1.34 3.99
C LEU A 8 7.65 -2.66 4.55
N GLY A 9 7.93 -3.80 3.92
CA GLY A 9 7.44 -5.12 4.37
C GLY A 9 5.92 -5.29 4.27
N LEU A 10 5.25 -4.52 3.41
CA LEU A 10 3.78 -4.51 3.34
C LEU A 10 3.25 -5.51 2.29
N SER A 11 2.15 -6.17 2.65
CA SER A 11 1.28 -6.82 1.66
C SER A 11 0.57 -5.78 0.77
N THR A 12 0.01 -6.23 -0.35
CA THR A 12 -0.81 -5.36 -1.21
C THR A 12 -2.03 -4.81 -0.48
N LEU A 13 -2.63 -5.59 0.41
CA LEU A 13 -3.76 -5.15 1.21
C LEU A 13 -3.34 -4.06 2.20
N GLN A 14 -2.26 -4.29 2.97
CA GLN A 14 -1.75 -3.32 3.94
C GLN A 14 -1.38 -1.99 3.28
N LEU A 15 -0.68 -2.02 2.13
CA LEU A 15 -0.40 -0.78 1.41
C LEU A 15 -1.68 -0.08 0.94
N GLY A 16 -2.65 -0.85 0.43
CA GLY A 16 -3.94 -0.31 0.01
C GLY A 16 -4.69 0.38 1.14
N ARG A 17 -4.72 -0.23 2.33
CA ARG A 17 -5.30 0.40 3.53
C ARG A 17 -4.53 1.65 3.93
N ALA A 18 -3.20 1.59 3.93
CA ALA A 18 -2.35 2.69 4.32
C ALA A 18 -2.53 3.95 3.45
N ILE A 19 -2.83 3.78 2.16
CA ILE A 19 -3.10 4.90 1.25
C ILE A 19 -4.60 5.26 1.15
N GLY A 20 -5.44 4.68 2.02
CA GLY A 20 -6.85 5.05 2.17
C GLY A 20 -7.87 4.25 1.35
N TYR A 21 -7.51 3.14 0.72
CA TYR A 21 -8.48 2.29 0.02
C TYR A 21 -9.32 1.47 1.00
N THR A 22 -10.64 1.60 0.88
CA THR A 22 -11.64 0.86 1.67
C THR A 22 -12.32 -0.23 0.82
N GLY A 23 -13.21 -1.03 1.42
CA GLY A 23 -13.96 -2.09 0.74
C GLY A 23 -13.30 -3.48 0.80
N ALA A 24 -13.74 -4.38 -0.07
CA ALA A 24 -13.32 -5.79 -0.05
C ALA A 24 -11.81 -5.98 -0.29
N GLU A 25 -11.19 -6.90 0.46
CA GLU A 25 -9.74 -7.12 0.46
C GLU A 25 -9.15 -7.44 -0.92
N ASN A 26 -9.86 -8.28 -1.69
CA ASN A 26 -9.46 -8.63 -3.04
C ASN A 26 -9.45 -7.40 -3.97
N THR A 27 -10.47 -6.56 -3.89
CA THR A 27 -10.57 -5.33 -4.70
C THR A 27 -9.43 -4.35 -4.39
N VAL A 28 -9.11 -4.19 -3.11
CA VAL A 28 -7.98 -3.35 -2.67
C VAL A 28 -6.66 -3.92 -3.18
N SER A 29 -6.42 -5.23 -2.99
CA SER A 29 -5.20 -5.89 -3.44
C SER A 29 -5.02 -5.86 -4.96
N VAL A 30 -6.09 -6.08 -5.73
CA VAL A 30 -6.07 -5.98 -7.19
C VAL A 30 -5.77 -4.55 -7.64
N THR A 31 -6.32 -3.55 -6.96
CA THR A 31 -6.03 -2.14 -7.27
C THR A 31 -4.54 -1.84 -7.12
N ILE A 32 -3.91 -2.28 -6.03
CA ILE A 32 -2.45 -2.14 -5.85
C ILE A 32 -1.67 -2.89 -6.94
N ARG A 33 -2.05 -4.13 -7.27
CA ARG A 33 -1.38 -4.90 -8.34
C ARG A 33 -1.44 -4.19 -9.70
N ARG A 34 -2.56 -3.52 -10.03
CA ARG A 34 -2.71 -2.75 -11.27
C ARG A 34 -1.79 -1.52 -11.31
N TYR A 35 -1.61 -0.84 -10.19
CA TYR A 35 -0.61 0.22 -10.07
C TYR A 35 0.81 -0.31 -10.24
N GLU A 36 1.12 -1.46 -9.65
CA GLU A 36 2.46 -2.06 -9.72
C GLU A 36 2.80 -2.61 -11.11
N SER A 37 1.81 -3.08 -11.87
CA SER A 37 2.00 -3.61 -13.23
C SER A 37 1.91 -2.55 -14.32
N GLY A 38 1.58 -1.29 -13.97
CA GLY A 38 1.36 -0.22 -14.95
C GLY A 38 0.03 -0.31 -15.70
N GLN A 39 -0.85 -1.26 -15.36
CA GLN A 39 -2.21 -1.34 -15.91
C GLN A 39 -3.10 -0.17 -15.47
N ARG A 40 -2.69 0.54 -14.42
CA ARG A 40 -3.33 1.77 -13.96
C ARG A 40 -2.25 2.76 -13.55
N GLU A 41 -2.38 4.01 -13.99
CA GLU A 41 -1.48 5.08 -13.58
C GLU A 41 -1.66 5.39 -12.09
N ILE A 42 -0.54 5.63 -11.40
CA ILE A 42 -0.55 6.02 -10.00
C ILE A 42 -0.90 7.50 -9.91
N PRO A 43 -1.99 7.89 -9.21
CA PRO A 43 -2.31 9.28 -8.99
C PRO A 43 -1.17 10.04 -8.28
N PRO A 44 -0.86 11.29 -8.66
CA PRO A 44 0.29 12.03 -8.11
C PRO A 44 0.30 12.14 -6.58
N TRP A 45 -0.86 12.28 -5.94
CA TRP A 45 -0.95 12.36 -4.48
C TRP A 45 -0.59 11.03 -3.79
N ILE A 46 -0.95 9.89 -4.39
CA ILE A 46 -0.51 8.57 -3.91
C ILE A 46 1.01 8.46 -4.05
N GLY A 47 1.56 8.89 -5.19
CA GLY A 47 3.02 8.94 -5.40
C GLY A 47 3.75 9.73 -4.31
N ARG A 48 3.25 10.93 -3.97
CA ARG A 48 3.81 11.76 -2.90
C ARG A 48 3.69 11.11 -1.52
N LEU A 49 2.55 10.48 -1.23
CA LEU A 49 2.34 9.78 0.05
C LEU A 49 3.29 8.59 0.20
N LEU A 50 3.52 7.82 -0.86
CA LEU A 50 4.49 6.72 -0.86
C LEU A 50 5.92 7.19 -0.54
N LEU A 51 6.33 8.35 -1.06
CA LEU A 51 7.63 8.93 -0.72
C LEU A 51 7.72 9.35 0.75
N MET A 52 6.61 9.77 1.36
CA MET A 52 6.57 10.05 2.80
C MET A 52 6.67 8.77 3.62
N PHE A 53 5.93 7.72 3.23
CA PHE A 53 6.02 6.41 3.88
C PHE A 53 7.41 5.80 3.78
N GLU A 54 8.08 5.89 2.62
CA GLU A 54 9.45 5.41 2.44
C GLU A 54 10.44 6.11 3.40
N ARG A 55 10.24 7.41 3.65
CA ARG A 55 11.15 8.21 4.50
C ARG A 55 10.86 8.10 5.99
N HIS A 56 9.60 7.94 6.37
CA HIS A 56 9.16 8.08 7.77
C HIS A 56 8.47 6.83 8.33
N GLY A 57 8.26 5.81 7.50
CA GLY A 57 7.41 4.67 7.85
C GLY A 57 5.92 4.97 7.65
N VAL A 58 5.10 3.92 7.78
CA VAL A 58 3.64 4.03 7.76
C VAL A 58 3.14 4.24 9.19
N PRO A 59 2.28 5.23 9.45
CA PRO A 59 1.63 5.38 10.75
C PRO A 59 0.91 4.07 11.17
N PRO A 60 1.10 3.56 12.40
CA PRO A 60 0.53 2.27 12.80
C PRO A 60 -1.00 2.20 12.69
N ASP A 61 -1.69 3.31 12.90
CA ASP A 61 -3.15 3.48 12.80
C ASP A 61 -3.68 3.39 11.36
N PHE A 62 -2.80 3.45 10.36
CA PHE A 62 -3.16 3.32 8.95
C PHE A 62 -3.15 1.85 8.48
N LEU A 63 -2.61 0.96 9.32
CA LEU A 63 -2.60 -0.47 9.08
C LEU A 63 -3.78 -1.12 9.81
N PRO A 64 -4.38 -2.19 9.23
CA PRO A 64 -5.40 -2.94 9.96
C PRO A 64 -4.80 -3.51 11.25
N PRO A 65 -5.52 -3.45 12.39
CA PRO A 65 -5.05 -4.05 13.62
C PRO A 65 -4.87 -5.56 13.38
N TYR A 66 -3.65 -6.05 13.62
CA TYR A 66 -3.23 -7.45 13.58
C TYR A 66 -3.63 -8.24 12.31
N MET A 67 -2.97 -7.97 11.19
CA MET A 67 -2.63 -9.07 10.27
C MET A 67 -1.17 -9.42 10.52
N GLU A 68 -0.93 -10.57 11.16
CA GLU A 68 0.39 -11.12 11.39
C GLU A 68 1.24 -10.99 10.12
N MET A 69 2.39 -10.32 10.23
CA MET A 69 3.42 -10.39 9.21
C MET A 69 3.81 -11.87 9.11
N LYS A 70 3.33 -12.56 8.08
CA LYS A 70 3.82 -13.91 7.78
C LYS A 70 5.32 -13.77 7.48
N PRO A 71 6.18 -14.53 8.19
CA PRO A 71 7.63 -14.47 7.99
C PRO A 71 8.04 -14.79 6.56
#